data_AF-A0A3D0HIN6-F1
#
_entry.id   AF-A0A3D0HIN6-F1
#
_cell.length_a   1.000
_cell.length_b   1.000
_cell.length_c   1.000
_cell.angle_alpha   90.00
_cell.angle_beta   90.00
_cell.angle_gamma   90.00
#
_symmetry.space_group_name_H-M   'P 1'
#
loop_
_entity.id
_entity.type
_entity.pdbx_description
1 polymer ?
#
loop_
_entity_poly.entity_id
_entity_poly.type
_entity_poly.pdbx_seq_one_letter_code
_entity_poly.pdbx_strand_id
1 'polypeptide(L)'
;MRVKVVCGPKPYPYDVANKSFIWLLRATVGILPFIGAGVGNLVDNRSTNVQFVATLLAWVVWSACTFSVFFLHPITLTVMRIATPVIAASLIVAVFDSMQTQQIISAAIGVAILLLSFNADIGNAFVQASAYGDEKRFLLRPPVALVAPVVLASLILIAATIAAPLLLAAKNLWIGLACAIASAVGIWFFARRIHQLSRRWFVFVPAGFVIHDETLLGTNLMIRKYDLV
;
A
#
# COMPACT_ATOMS: atom_id res chain seq x y z
N MET A 1 7.09 27.83 43.88
CA MET A 1 6.59 27.61 42.51
C MET A 1 6.51 26.10 42.26
N ARG A 2 5.31 25.48 42.26
CA ARG A 2 5.18 24.05 41.91
C ARG A 2 5.03 23.94 40.40
N VAL A 3 6.00 23.33 39.74
CA VAL A 3 5.91 22.96 38.32
C VAL A 3 4.79 21.93 38.20
N LYS A 4 3.68 22.28 37.54
CA LYS A 4 2.68 21.30 37.12
C LYS A 4 3.36 20.43 36.08
N VAL A 5 3.67 19.18 36.44
CA VAL A 5 3.97 18.14 35.46
C VAL A 5 2.70 17.94 34.65
N VAL A 6 2.65 18.54 33.47
CA VAL A 6 1.59 18.25 32.49
C VAL A 6 1.91 16.85 31.99
N CYS A 7 1.33 15.84 32.63
CA CYS A 7 1.33 14.49 32.09
C CYS A 7 0.75 14.57 30.67
N GLY A 8 1.51 14.10 29.68
CA GLY A 8 1.02 13.98 28.32
C GLY A 8 -0.29 13.19 28.28
N PRO A 9 -1.14 13.41 27.27
CA PRO A 9 -2.40 12.69 27.14
C PRO A 9 -2.13 11.17 27.18
N LYS A 10 -2.92 10.45 27.98
CA LYS A 10 -2.82 8.99 28.03
C LYS A 10 -3.00 8.43 26.61
N PRO A 11 -2.17 7.46 26.19
CA PRO A 11 -2.36 6.81 24.90
C PRO A 11 -3.75 6.19 24.86
N TYR A 12 -4.48 6.43 23.78
CA TYR A 12 -5.81 5.87 23.62
C TYR A 12 -5.70 4.35 23.37
N PRO A 13 -6.73 3.55 23.67
CA PRO A 13 -6.68 2.10 23.51
C PRO A 13 -6.29 1.64 22.10
N TYR A 14 -6.59 2.43 21.07
CA TYR A 14 -6.18 2.15 19.69
C TYR A 14 -4.69 2.43 19.43
N ASP A 15 -4.04 3.34 20.18
CA ASP A 15 -2.62 3.66 19.99
C ASP A 15 -1.69 2.48 20.34
N VAL A 16 -2.09 1.64 21.29
CA VAL A 16 -1.32 0.45 21.69
C VAL A 16 -1.51 -0.73 20.73
N ALA A 17 -2.74 -0.97 20.27
CA ALA A 17 -3.03 -2.00 19.27
C ALA A 17 -2.34 -1.70 17.93
N ASN A 18 -2.34 -0.43 17.51
CA ASN A 18 -1.66 0.04 16.31
C ASN A 18 -0.17 -0.34 16.29
N LYS A 19 0.52 -0.20 17.43
CA LYS A 19 1.97 -0.49 17.51
C LYS A 19 2.27 -1.96 17.23
N SER A 20 1.51 -2.88 17.83
CA SER A 20 1.71 -4.32 17.63
C SER A 20 1.48 -4.74 16.18
N PHE A 21 0.40 -4.25 15.55
CA PHE A 21 0.12 -4.56 14.14
C PHE A 21 1.17 -4.00 13.19
N ILE A 22 1.69 -2.79 13.44
CA ILE A 22 2.77 -2.19 12.64
C ILE A 22 4.06 -3.02 12.76
N TRP A 23 4.42 -3.46 13.97
CA TRP A 23 5.60 -4.31 14.14
C TRP A 23 5.44 -5.68 13.48
N LEU A 24 4.24 -6.27 13.55
CA LEU A 24 3.94 -7.51 12.86
C LEU A 24 4.04 -7.34 11.33
N LEU A 25 3.53 -6.23 10.79
CA LEU A 25 3.68 -5.89 9.36
C LEU A 25 5.15 -5.68 8.96
N ARG A 26 5.93 -4.97 9.79
CA ARG A 26 7.38 -4.78 9.57
C ARG A 26 8.14 -6.09 9.57
N ALA A 27 7.86 -6.96 10.54
CA ALA A 27 8.51 -8.26 10.67
C ALA A 27 8.17 -9.16 9.47
N THR A 28 6.90 -9.25 9.09
CA THR A 28 6.44 -10.08 7.96
C THR A 28 6.98 -9.59 6.62
N VAL A 29 6.99 -8.29 6.36
CA VAL A 29 7.58 -7.73 5.14
C VAL A 29 9.11 -7.87 5.13
N GLY A 30 9.75 -7.68 6.28
CA GLY A 30 11.20 -7.76 6.42
C GLY A 30 11.76 -9.18 6.27
N ILE A 31 11.02 -10.22 6.69
CA ILE A 31 11.45 -11.61 6.59
C ILE A 31 11.20 -12.22 5.19
N LEU A 32 10.31 -11.62 4.41
CA LEU A 32 9.88 -12.12 3.11
C LEU A 32 11.01 -12.50 2.13
N PRO A 33 12.09 -11.73 1.92
CA PRO A 33 13.15 -12.10 0.96
C PRO A 33 13.98 -13.30 1.42
N PHE A 34 13.97 -13.63 2.72
CA PHE A 34 14.71 -14.77 3.27
C PHE A 34 13.91 -16.07 3.20
N ILE A 35 12.59 -15.99 3.09
CA ILE A 35 11.67 -17.13 3.03
C ILE A 35 11.10 -17.32 1.61
N GLY A 36 11.00 -16.25 0.83
CA GLY A 36 10.40 -16.25 -0.51
C GLY A 36 11.20 -17.03 -1.54
N ALA A 37 10.49 -17.61 -2.52
CA ALA A 37 11.10 -18.18 -3.69
C ALA A 37 11.72 -17.09 -4.58
N GLY A 38 12.85 -17.38 -5.23
CA GLY A 38 13.43 -16.47 -6.21
C GLY A 38 12.51 -16.32 -7.41
N VAL A 39 11.81 -15.19 -7.54
CA VAL A 39 10.87 -14.91 -8.66
C VAL A 39 11.53 -15.11 -10.02
N GLY A 40 12.84 -14.85 -10.13
CA GLY A 40 13.61 -15.14 -11.34
C GLY A 40 13.60 -16.61 -11.75
N ASN A 41 13.55 -17.55 -10.80
CA ASN A 41 13.54 -18.98 -11.09
C ASN A 41 12.23 -19.41 -11.77
N LEU A 42 11.13 -18.69 -11.57
CA LEU A 42 9.85 -18.97 -12.25
C LEU A 42 9.91 -18.71 -13.77
N VAL A 43 10.94 -17.98 -14.22
CA VAL A 43 11.11 -17.57 -15.62
C VAL A 43 12.49 -17.96 -16.16
N ASP A 44 13.19 -18.86 -15.49
CA ASP A 44 14.52 -19.37 -15.89
C ASP A 44 14.50 -20.04 -17.27
N ASN A 45 13.39 -20.71 -17.60
CA ASN A 45 13.13 -21.38 -18.87
C ASN A 45 12.93 -20.42 -20.06
N ARG A 46 12.97 -19.09 -19.85
CA ARG A 46 12.74 -18.09 -20.90
C ARG A 46 14.05 -17.55 -21.49
N SER A 47 14.74 -16.69 -20.75
CA SER A 47 16.06 -16.16 -21.13
C SER A 47 16.71 -15.49 -19.92
N THR A 48 18.05 -15.42 -19.92
CA THR A 48 18.82 -14.78 -18.85
C THR A 48 18.42 -13.32 -18.62
N ASN A 49 18.13 -12.57 -19.70
CA ASN A 49 17.69 -11.18 -19.60
C ASN A 49 16.32 -11.05 -18.93
N VAL A 50 15.36 -11.91 -19.28
CA VAL A 50 14.02 -11.92 -18.68
C VAL A 50 14.10 -12.32 -17.20
N GLN A 51 14.92 -13.31 -16.86
CA GLN A 51 15.16 -13.72 -15.48
C GLN A 51 15.78 -12.59 -14.64
N PHE A 52 16.77 -11.88 -15.18
CA PHE A 52 17.38 -10.73 -14.51
C PHE A 52 16.36 -9.62 -14.26
N VAL A 53 15.58 -9.25 -15.27
CA VAL A 53 14.56 -8.20 -15.16
C VAL A 53 13.45 -8.60 -14.19
N ALA A 54 12.96 -9.84 -14.23
CA ALA A 54 11.97 -10.33 -13.27
C ALA A 54 12.48 -10.27 -11.83
N THR A 55 13.73 -10.68 -11.61
CA THR A 55 14.38 -10.61 -10.29
C THR A 55 14.52 -9.16 -9.82
N LEU A 56 14.98 -8.27 -10.71
CA LEU A 56 15.11 -6.84 -10.40
C LEU A 56 13.76 -6.21 -10.02
N LEU A 57 12.70 -6.49 -10.78
CA LEU A 57 11.36 -5.98 -10.49
C LEU A 57 10.84 -6.49 -9.14
N ALA A 58 11.06 -7.77 -8.83
CA ALA A 58 10.68 -8.34 -7.54
C ALA A 58 11.37 -7.61 -6.37
N TRP A 59 12.67 -7.35 -6.49
CA TRP A 59 13.43 -6.57 -5.50
C TRP A 59 12.92 -5.13 -5.41
N VAL A 60 12.66 -4.44 -6.52
CA VAL A 60 12.15 -3.07 -6.53
C VAL A 60 10.79 -2.99 -5.83
N VAL A 61 9.85 -3.88 -6.16
CA VAL A 61 8.51 -3.91 -5.54
C VAL A 61 8.60 -4.22 -4.05
N TRP A 62 9.41 -5.22 -3.67
CA TRP A 62 9.61 -5.55 -2.26
C TRP A 62 10.26 -4.39 -1.50
N SER A 63 11.34 -3.79 -2.01
CA SER A 63 12.01 -2.66 -1.35
C SER A 63 11.07 -1.47 -1.20
N ALA A 64 10.29 -1.13 -2.22
CA ALA A 64 9.29 -0.08 -2.13
C ALA A 64 8.25 -0.36 -1.03
N CYS A 65 7.78 -1.60 -0.91
CA CYS A 65 6.89 -2.02 0.17
C CYS A 65 7.57 -1.90 1.54
N THR A 66 8.79 -2.41 1.68
CA THR A 66 9.57 -2.35 2.92
C THR A 66 9.77 -0.91 3.38
N PHE A 67 10.29 -0.02 2.52
CA PHE A 67 10.43 1.40 2.83
C PHE A 67 9.12 2.04 3.26
N SER A 68 8.02 1.71 2.55
CA SER A 68 6.70 2.24 2.86
C SER A 68 6.22 1.90 4.26
N VAL A 69 6.56 0.72 4.78
CA VAL A 69 6.15 0.30 6.13
C VAL A 69 6.97 0.98 7.24
N PHE A 70 8.18 1.46 6.94
CA PHE A 70 9.02 2.16 7.91
C PHE A 70 8.61 3.62 8.09
N PHE A 71 8.24 4.31 7.01
CA PHE A 71 7.81 5.70 7.05
C PHE A 71 6.28 5.78 7.16
N LEU A 72 5.74 6.15 8.31
CA LEU A 72 4.30 6.30 8.50
C LEU A 72 3.82 7.62 7.88
N HIS A 73 3.27 7.57 6.67
CA HIS A 73 2.75 8.74 5.95
C HIS A 73 1.65 8.33 4.94
N PRO A 74 0.65 9.18 4.62
CA PRO A 74 -0.38 8.83 3.64
C PRO A 74 0.16 8.41 2.25
N ILE A 75 1.29 8.96 1.82
CA ILE A 75 1.95 8.57 0.55
C ILE A 75 2.49 7.14 0.64
N THR A 76 3.18 6.80 1.71
CA THR A 76 3.73 5.45 1.88
C THR A 76 2.62 4.43 2.13
N LEU A 77 1.48 4.82 2.73
CA LEU A 77 0.27 4.00 2.79
C LEU A 77 -0.22 3.63 1.38
N THR A 78 -0.17 4.56 0.42
CA THR A 78 -0.57 4.28 -0.96
C THR A 78 0.39 3.35 -1.67
N VAL A 79 1.70 3.57 -1.50
CA VAL A 79 2.73 2.70 -2.06
C VAL A 79 2.59 1.28 -1.50
N MET A 80 2.40 1.14 -0.19
CA MET A 80 2.17 -0.16 0.46
C MET A 80 0.92 -0.87 -0.11
N ARG A 81 -0.21 -0.17 -0.24
CA ARG A 81 -1.46 -0.75 -0.74
C ARG A 81 -1.45 -1.09 -2.24
N ILE A 82 -0.51 -0.55 -3.01
CA ILE A 82 -0.26 -0.94 -4.40
C ILE A 82 0.73 -2.11 -4.46
N ALA A 83 1.80 -2.09 -3.65
CA ALA A 83 2.84 -3.11 -3.68
C ALA A 83 2.38 -4.45 -3.09
N THR A 84 1.57 -4.43 -2.03
CA THR A 84 1.15 -5.65 -1.31
C THR A 84 0.29 -6.62 -2.15
N PRO A 85 -0.66 -6.18 -3.00
CA PRO A 85 -1.34 -7.07 -3.94
C PRO A 85 -0.38 -7.70 -4.97
N VAL A 86 0.60 -6.94 -5.46
CA VAL A 86 1.59 -7.42 -6.42
C VAL A 86 2.43 -8.55 -5.81
N ILE A 87 2.91 -8.33 -4.59
CA ILE A 87 3.68 -9.31 -3.82
C ILE A 87 2.85 -10.58 -3.61
N ALA A 88 1.65 -10.45 -3.05
CA ALA A 88 0.78 -11.60 -2.78
C ALA A 88 0.47 -12.39 -4.06
N ALA A 89 0.09 -11.72 -5.15
CA ALA A 89 -0.20 -12.36 -6.42
C ALA A 89 1.02 -13.09 -7.00
N SER A 90 2.21 -12.48 -6.98
CA SER A 90 3.44 -13.11 -7.48
C SER A 90 3.80 -14.38 -6.70
N LEU A 91 3.62 -14.37 -5.38
CA LEU A 91 3.94 -15.52 -4.53
C LEU A 91 2.89 -16.61 -4.66
N ILE A 92 1.61 -16.26 -4.84
CA ILE A 92 0.56 -17.24 -5.15
C ILE A 92 0.84 -17.93 -6.48
N VAL A 93 1.23 -17.18 -7.53
CA VAL A 93 1.63 -17.78 -8.82
C VAL A 93 2.81 -18.72 -8.65
N ALA A 94 3.80 -18.37 -7.81
CA ALA A 94 4.94 -19.24 -7.53
C ALA A 94 4.52 -20.61 -6.97
N VAL A 95 3.47 -20.67 -6.14
CA VAL A 95 2.95 -21.94 -5.60
C VAL A 95 2.54 -22.90 -6.73
N PHE A 96 1.91 -22.38 -7.79
CA PHE A 96 1.44 -23.17 -8.92
C PHE A 96 2.55 -23.79 -9.78
N ASP A 97 3.78 -23.33 -9.64
CA ASP A 97 4.92 -23.82 -10.42
C ASP A 97 5.48 -25.14 -9.87
N SER A 98 5.76 -25.21 -8.56
CA SER A 98 6.45 -26.39 -7.98
C SER A 98 5.83 -26.97 -6.72
N MET A 99 4.80 -26.33 -6.14
CA MET A 99 4.11 -26.77 -4.92
C MET A 99 5.04 -27.05 -3.72
N GLN A 100 6.21 -26.42 -3.68
CA GLN A 100 7.17 -26.61 -2.60
C GLN A 100 6.67 -25.95 -1.30
N THR A 101 6.96 -26.57 -0.15
CA THR A 101 6.58 -26.04 1.18
C THR A 101 6.98 -24.59 1.37
N GLN A 102 8.18 -24.21 0.91
CA GLN A 102 8.67 -22.84 0.97
C GLN A 102 7.78 -21.85 0.19
N GLN A 103 7.33 -22.22 -1.02
CA GLN A 103 6.43 -21.38 -1.84
C GLN A 103 5.10 -21.18 -1.13
N ILE A 104 4.52 -22.24 -0.56
CA ILE A 104 3.26 -22.18 0.18
C ILE A 104 3.38 -21.23 1.39
N ILE A 105 4.45 -21.36 2.18
CA ILE A 105 4.71 -20.48 3.33
C ILE A 105 4.86 -19.02 2.85
N SER A 106 5.64 -18.78 1.80
CA SER A 106 5.84 -17.44 1.28
C SER A 106 4.54 -16.79 0.79
N ALA A 107 3.68 -17.54 0.10
CA ALA A 107 2.37 -17.07 -0.35
C ALA A 107 1.45 -16.76 0.84
N ALA A 108 1.43 -17.61 1.87
CA ALA A 108 0.66 -17.36 3.08
C ALA A 108 1.09 -16.06 3.77
N ILE A 109 2.40 -15.81 3.89
CA ILE A 109 2.94 -14.56 4.43
C ILE A 109 2.58 -13.38 3.51
N GLY A 110 2.67 -13.53 2.18
CA GLY A 110 2.26 -12.51 1.22
C GLY A 110 0.78 -12.11 1.38
N VAL A 111 -0.11 -13.08 1.56
CA VAL A 111 -1.53 -12.85 1.85
C VAL A 111 -1.71 -12.17 3.21
N ALA A 112 -0.98 -12.58 4.24
CA ALA A 112 -1.03 -11.92 5.55
C ALA A 112 -0.62 -10.44 5.46
N ILE A 113 0.47 -10.13 4.75
CA ILE A 113 0.93 -8.75 4.48
C ILE A 113 -0.16 -7.95 3.76
N LEU A 114 -0.80 -8.54 2.74
CA LEU A 114 -1.91 -7.91 2.02
C LEU A 114 -3.07 -7.57 2.98
N LEU A 115 -3.51 -8.53 3.79
CA LEU A 115 -4.61 -8.32 4.74
C LEU A 115 -4.28 -7.23 5.77
N LEU A 116 -3.05 -7.22 6.29
CA LEU A 116 -2.57 -6.21 7.23
C LEU A 116 -2.52 -4.82 6.58
N SER A 117 -2.05 -4.71 5.34
CA SER A 117 -1.97 -3.46 4.58
C SER A 117 -3.35 -2.78 4.38
N PHE A 118 -4.41 -3.58 4.31
CA PHE A 118 -5.80 -3.11 4.23
C PHE A 118 -6.53 -3.06 5.58
N ASN A 119 -5.85 -3.38 6.69
CA ASN A 119 -6.42 -3.26 8.03
C ASN A 119 -6.68 -1.78 8.40
N ALA A 120 -7.79 -1.53 9.11
CA ALA A 120 -8.21 -0.20 9.52
C ALA A 120 -7.21 0.44 10.51
N ASP A 121 -6.73 -0.34 11.48
CA ASP A 121 -5.79 0.12 12.53
C ASP A 121 -4.47 0.60 11.94
N ILE A 122 -3.92 -0.18 11.00
CA ILE A 122 -2.70 0.19 10.27
C ILE A 122 -2.95 1.45 9.42
N GLY A 123 -4.05 1.49 8.66
CA GLY A 123 -4.40 2.68 7.88
C GLY A 123 -4.53 3.95 8.74
N ASN A 124 -5.18 3.85 9.91
CA ASN A 124 -5.30 4.95 10.87
C ASN A 124 -3.95 5.42 11.37
N ALA A 125 -3.01 4.51 11.67
CA ALA A 125 -1.69 4.90 12.14
C ALA A 125 -0.89 5.70 11.10
N PHE A 126 -0.97 5.34 9.82
CA PHE A 126 -0.31 6.08 8.74
C PHE A 126 -0.89 7.48 8.55
N VAL A 127 -2.21 7.62 8.71
CA VAL A 127 -2.89 8.92 8.60
C VAL A 127 -2.63 9.79 9.83
N GLN A 128 -2.73 9.21 11.03
CA GLN A 128 -2.50 9.90 12.30
C GLN A 128 -1.05 10.41 12.43
N ALA A 129 -0.08 9.72 11.84
CA ALA A 129 1.30 10.18 11.79
C ALA A 129 1.49 11.54 11.07
N SER A 130 0.51 11.96 10.26
CA SER A 130 0.51 13.27 9.58
C SER A 130 -0.36 14.33 10.28
N ALA A 131 -0.94 14.02 11.44
CA ALA A 131 -1.82 14.90 12.20
C ALA A 131 -1.08 16.09 12.83
N TYR A 132 -1.73 17.26 12.86
CA TYR A 132 -1.16 18.46 13.49
C TYR A 132 -1.69 18.64 14.92
N GLY A 133 -0.78 18.92 15.87
CA GLY A 133 -1.15 19.23 17.26
C GLY A 133 -2.08 18.16 17.86
N ASP A 134 -3.26 18.60 18.30
CA ASP A 134 -4.27 17.75 18.94
C ASP A 134 -5.26 17.09 17.96
N GLU A 135 -5.00 17.15 16.65
CA GLU A 135 -5.84 16.49 15.64
C GLU A 135 -5.86 14.96 15.82
N LYS A 136 -7.05 14.39 15.72
CA LYS A 136 -7.26 12.94 15.64
C LYS A 136 -7.88 12.58 14.31
N ARG A 137 -7.09 11.94 13.45
CA ARG A 137 -7.45 11.57 12.09
C ARG A 137 -7.79 10.08 12.00
N PHE A 138 -8.93 9.78 11.39
CA PHE A 138 -9.46 8.44 11.19
C PHE A 138 -9.70 8.21 9.71
N LEU A 139 -9.10 7.17 9.15
CA LEU A 139 -9.19 6.86 7.73
C LEU A 139 -10.60 6.36 7.39
N LEU A 140 -11.19 6.94 6.34
CA LEU A 140 -12.50 6.54 5.83
C LEU A 140 -12.39 5.30 4.94
N ARG A 141 -13.41 4.45 5.00
CA ARG A 141 -13.52 3.30 4.08
C ARG A 141 -13.69 3.80 2.63
N PRO A 142 -13.04 3.17 1.64
CA PRO A 142 -13.27 3.49 0.23
C PRO A 142 -14.77 3.34 -0.09
N PRO A 143 -15.35 4.22 -0.91
CA PRO A 143 -16.76 4.12 -1.24
C PRO A 143 -16.96 2.90 -2.14
N VAL A 144 -17.93 2.05 -1.79
CA VAL A 144 -18.15 0.75 -2.43
C VAL A 144 -18.28 0.87 -3.95
N ALA A 145 -18.95 1.92 -4.43
CA ALA A 145 -19.12 2.22 -5.85
C ALA A 145 -17.80 2.41 -6.62
N LEU A 146 -16.72 2.84 -5.95
CA LEU A 146 -15.41 3.03 -6.57
C LEU A 146 -14.49 1.82 -6.45
N VAL A 147 -14.82 0.81 -5.62
CA VAL A 147 -13.93 -0.32 -5.37
C VAL A 147 -13.65 -1.10 -6.65
N ALA A 148 -14.70 -1.58 -7.33
CA ALA A 148 -14.56 -2.37 -8.56
C ALA A 148 -13.78 -1.65 -9.67
N PRO A 149 -14.12 -0.41 -10.07
CA PRO A 149 -13.40 0.28 -11.14
C PRO A 149 -11.95 0.61 -10.75
N VAL A 150 -11.68 0.96 -9.49
CA VAL A 150 -10.31 1.22 -9.02
C VAL A 150 -9.46 -0.04 -9.04
N VAL A 151 -10.01 -1.16 -8.56
CA VAL A 151 -9.30 -2.45 -8.58
C VAL A 151 -9.00 -2.86 -10.02
N LEU A 152 -9.98 -2.79 -10.92
CA LEU A 152 -9.79 -3.14 -12.33
C LEU A 152 -8.74 -2.25 -13.01
N ALA A 153 -8.84 -0.93 -12.84
CA ALA A 153 -7.87 0.02 -13.40
C ALA A 153 -6.46 -0.21 -12.86
N SER A 154 -6.35 -0.49 -11.55
CA SER A 154 -5.06 -0.78 -10.91
C SER A 154 -4.45 -2.09 -11.43
N LEU A 155 -5.25 -3.14 -11.61
CA LEU A 155 -4.78 -4.42 -12.15
C LEU A 155 -4.23 -4.26 -13.57
N ILE A 156 -4.97 -3.58 -14.45
CA ILE A 156 -4.54 -3.32 -15.83
C ILE A 156 -3.24 -2.52 -15.84
N LEU A 157 -3.17 -1.46 -15.02
CA LEU A 157 -1.98 -0.62 -14.95
C LEU A 157 -0.76 -1.36 -14.41
N ILE A 158 -0.93 -2.14 -13.34
CA ILE A 158 0.13 -2.98 -12.76
C ILE A 158 0.61 -4.00 -13.79
N ALA A 159 -0.31 -4.69 -14.46
CA ALA A 159 0.03 -5.68 -15.49
C ALA A 159 0.84 -5.04 -16.62
N ALA A 160 0.40 -3.90 -17.15
CA ALA A 160 1.13 -3.17 -18.19
C ALA A 160 2.53 -2.71 -17.71
N THR A 161 2.63 -2.24 -16.46
CA THR A 161 3.88 -1.75 -15.86
C THR A 161 4.91 -2.87 -15.66
N ILE A 162 4.46 -4.05 -15.25
CA ILE A 162 5.33 -5.24 -15.07
C ILE A 162 5.65 -5.87 -16.43
N ALA A 163 4.68 -5.95 -17.34
CA ALA A 163 4.87 -6.56 -18.66
C ALA A 163 5.84 -5.77 -19.54
N ALA A 164 5.83 -4.43 -19.48
CA ALA A 164 6.69 -3.58 -20.30
C ALA A 164 8.19 -3.96 -20.25
N PRO A 165 8.88 -3.92 -19.08
CA PRO A 165 10.29 -4.29 -18.99
C PRO A 165 10.54 -5.77 -19.31
N LEU A 166 9.62 -6.67 -18.98
CA LEU A 166 9.76 -8.11 -19.28
C LEU A 166 9.69 -8.39 -20.79
N LEU A 167 8.77 -7.74 -21.51
CA LEU A 167 8.63 -7.89 -22.97
C LEU A 167 9.80 -7.24 -23.72
N LEU A 168 10.30 -6.11 -23.23
CA LEU A 168 11.53 -5.51 -23.76
C LEU A 168 12.73 -6.44 -23.56
N ALA A 169 12.86 -7.07 -22.38
CA ALA A 169 13.90 -8.07 -22.11
C ALA A 169 13.78 -9.30 -23.01
N ALA A 170 12.56 -9.70 -23.36
CA ALA A 170 12.25 -10.77 -24.31
C ALA A 170 12.44 -10.37 -25.78
N LYS A 171 13.01 -9.18 -26.08
CA LYS A 171 13.21 -8.62 -27.43
C LYS A 171 11.92 -8.34 -28.21
N ASN A 172 10.77 -8.35 -27.55
CA ASN A 172 9.50 -7.94 -28.15
C ASN A 172 9.31 -6.43 -28.00
N LEU A 173 10.04 -5.67 -28.83
CA LEU A 173 10.16 -4.22 -28.69
C LEU A 173 8.83 -3.49 -28.89
N TRP A 174 8.03 -3.88 -29.89
CA TRP A 174 6.79 -3.19 -30.23
C TRP A 174 5.76 -3.27 -29.09
N ILE A 175 5.50 -4.47 -28.58
CA ILE A 175 4.53 -4.67 -27.50
C ILE A 175 5.11 -4.12 -26.18
N GLY A 176 6.40 -4.35 -25.91
CA GLY A 176 7.07 -3.81 -24.72
C GLY A 176 7.00 -2.28 -24.64
N LEU A 177 7.24 -1.58 -25.76
CA LEU A 177 7.15 -0.13 -25.85
C LEU A 177 5.70 0.36 -25.72
N ALA A 178 4.75 -0.31 -26.37
CA ALA A 178 3.33 0.02 -26.22
C ALA A 178 2.87 -0.09 -24.75
N CYS A 179 3.26 -1.17 -24.06
CA CYS A 179 2.99 -1.34 -22.63
C CYS A 179 3.69 -0.26 -21.79
N ALA A 180 4.93 0.13 -22.11
CA ALA A 180 5.65 1.18 -21.39
C ALA A 180 4.97 2.54 -21.51
N ILE A 181 4.54 2.92 -22.72
CA ILE A 181 3.81 4.17 -22.97
C ILE A 181 2.46 4.15 -22.25
N ALA A 182 1.70 3.06 -22.38
CA ALA A 182 0.41 2.91 -21.70
C ALA A 182 0.56 2.98 -20.17
N SER A 183 1.60 2.36 -19.61
CA SER A 183 1.93 2.44 -18.19
C SER A 183 2.28 3.86 -17.78
N ALA A 184 3.15 4.57 -18.51
CA ALA A 184 3.55 5.93 -18.19
C ALA A 184 2.35 6.90 -18.17
N VAL A 185 1.50 6.85 -19.20
CA VAL A 185 0.28 7.67 -19.29
C VAL A 185 -0.71 7.28 -18.18
N GLY A 186 -0.88 5.98 -17.94
CA GLY A 186 -1.75 5.46 -16.89
C GLY A 186 -1.30 5.90 -15.50
N ILE A 187 -0.02 5.78 -15.16
CA ILE A 187 0.55 6.23 -13.88
C ILE A 187 0.33 7.73 -13.71
N TRP A 188 0.66 8.53 -14.73
CA TRP A 188 0.47 9.98 -14.69
C TRP A 188 -0.98 10.37 -14.37
N PHE A 189 -1.96 9.67 -14.94
CA PHE A 189 -3.37 9.95 -14.73
C PHE A 189 -3.94 9.37 -13.41
N PHE A 190 -3.61 8.11 -13.09
CA PHE A 190 -4.22 7.37 -11.98
C PHE A 190 -3.49 7.54 -10.65
N ALA A 191 -2.19 7.87 -10.62
CA ALA A 191 -1.44 7.97 -9.38
C ALA A 191 -2.08 8.95 -8.39
N ARG A 192 -2.52 10.13 -8.88
CA ARG A 192 -3.21 11.10 -8.05
C ARG A 192 -4.53 10.54 -7.52
N ARG A 193 -5.34 9.89 -8.36
CA ARG A 193 -6.66 9.35 -7.97
C ARG A 193 -6.56 8.23 -6.94
N ILE A 194 -5.61 7.32 -7.12
CA ILE A 194 -5.33 6.25 -6.16
C ILE A 194 -4.84 6.87 -4.85
N HIS A 195 -3.99 7.89 -4.93
CA HIS A 195 -3.48 8.56 -3.74
C HIS A 195 -4.59 9.26 -2.92
N GLN A 196 -5.62 9.80 -3.59
CA GLN A 196 -6.77 10.39 -2.89
C GLN A 196 -7.49 9.39 -1.98
N LEU A 197 -7.53 8.10 -2.31
CA LEU A 197 -8.20 7.10 -1.47
C LEU A 197 -7.56 6.95 -0.08
N SER A 198 -6.27 7.25 0.05
CA SER A 198 -5.55 7.26 1.33
C SER A 198 -5.53 8.64 1.99
N ARG A 199 -6.10 9.66 1.34
CA ARG A 199 -6.29 11.02 1.89
C ARG A 199 -7.73 11.30 2.31
N ARG A 200 -8.54 10.25 2.42
CA ARG A 200 -9.93 10.33 2.88
C ARG A 200 -9.96 10.03 4.37
N TRP A 201 -10.12 11.07 5.18
CA TRP A 201 -10.12 10.91 6.63
C TRP A 201 -11.09 11.87 7.32
N PHE A 202 -11.58 11.43 8.46
CA PHE A 202 -12.35 12.20 9.42
C PHE A 202 -11.40 12.75 10.48
N VAL A 203 -11.51 14.03 10.84
CA VAL A 203 -10.61 14.69 11.78
C VAL A 203 -11.42 15.27 12.92
N PHE A 204 -11.09 14.87 14.15
CA PHE A 204 -11.53 15.57 15.35
C PHE A 204 -10.54 16.65 15.73
N VAL A 205 -11.08 17.83 16.04
CA VAL A 205 -10.34 19.04 16.44
C VAL A 205 -11.06 19.64 17.64
N PRO A 206 -10.41 20.40 18.54
CA PRO A 206 -11.10 21.04 19.66
C PRO A 206 -12.33 21.90 19.26
N ALA A 207 -12.33 22.48 18.06
CA ALA A 207 -13.42 23.32 17.54
C ALA A 207 -14.63 22.54 16.97
N GLY A 208 -14.52 21.23 16.76
CA GLY A 208 -15.54 20.42 16.09
C GLY A 208 -14.94 19.24 15.32
N PHE A 209 -15.48 18.95 14.14
CA PHE A 209 -14.92 17.90 13.29
C PHE A 209 -14.93 18.28 11.81
N VAL A 210 -14.00 17.69 11.06
CA VAL A 210 -13.76 17.98 9.63
C VAL A 210 -13.74 16.67 8.86
N ILE A 211 -14.48 16.61 7.76
CA ILE A 211 -14.44 15.52 6.80
C ILE A 211 -13.56 15.96 5.62
N HIS A 212 -12.42 15.29 5.46
CA HIS A 212 -11.59 15.41 4.26
C HIS A 212 -11.95 14.28 3.31
N ASP A 213 -12.72 14.60 2.26
CA ASP A 213 -13.03 13.67 1.18
C ASP A 213 -13.05 14.39 -0.17
N GLU A 214 -11.88 14.47 -0.82
CA GLU A 214 -11.75 15.08 -2.14
C GLU A 214 -12.44 14.26 -3.26
N THR A 215 -12.83 13.00 -2.99
CA THR A 215 -13.45 12.13 -4.02
C THR A 215 -14.97 12.25 -4.07
N LEU A 216 -15.62 12.44 -2.92
CA LEU A 216 -17.09 12.53 -2.84
C LEU A 216 -17.59 13.93 -2.55
N LEU A 217 -16.90 14.70 -1.68
CA LEU A 217 -17.37 16.02 -1.26
C LEU A 217 -16.77 17.15 -2.10
N GLY A 218 -15.67 16.92 -2.82
CA GLY A 218 -14.95 17.92 -3.62
C GLY A 218 -14.23 18.99 -2.79
N THR A 219 -14.71 19.28 -1.58
CA THR A 219 -14.15 20.22 -0.60
C THR A 219 -14.21 19.66 0.82
N ASN A 220 -13.40 20.21 1.73
CA ASN A 220 -13.43 19.83 3.14
C ASN A 220 -14.71 20.38 3.80
N LEU A 221 -15.44 19.51 4.51
CA LEU A 221 -16.62 19.91 5.27
C LEU A 221 -16.27 20.03 6.74
N MET A 222 -16.32 21.25 7.30
CA MET A 222 -16.15 21.50 8.73
C MET A 222 -17.50 21.69 9.39
N ILE A 223 -17.77 20.92 10.44
CA ILE A 223 -18.95 21.09 11.29
C ILE A 223 -18.48 21.56 12.66
N ARG A 224 -18.97 22.73 13.08
CA ARG A 224 -18.51 23.37 14.32
C ARG A 224 -19.36 22.87 15.47
N LYS A 225 -18.75 22.81 16.66
CA LYS A 225 -19.40 22.25 17.84
C LYS A 225 -20.74 22.94 18.18
N TYR A 226 -20.88 24.22 17.87
CA TYR A 226 -22.11 24.98 18.15
C TYR A 226 -23.21 24.78 17.10
N ASP A 227 -22.90 24.22 15.92
CA ASP A 227 -23.91 23.87 14.90
C ASP A 227 -24.64 22.55 15.23
N LEU A 228 -24.19 21.85 16.28
CA LEU A 228 -24.69 20.53 16.71
C LEU A 228 -25.67 20.62 17.89
N VAL A 229 -25.96 21.83 18.37
CA VAL A 229 -26.80 22.11 19.54
C VAL A 229 -28.13 22.69 19.11
#